data_AF-A0A392M8A1-F1
#
_entry.id   AF-A0A392M8A1-F1
#
_cell.length_a   1.000
_cell.length_b   1.000
_cell.length_c   1.000
_cell.angle_alpha   90.00
_cell.angle_beta   90.00
_cell.angle_gamma   90.00
#
_symmetry.space_group_name_H-M   'P 1'
#
loop_
_entity.id
_entity.type
_entity.pdbx_description
1 polymer ?
#
loop_
_entity_poly.entity_id
_entity_poly.type
_entity_poly.pdbx_seq_one_letter_code
_entity_poly.pdbx_strand_id
1 'polypeptide(L)'
;PAYLDPNLQPSELATGVNFASGGAGYDPLTSKLGVAISMSGQLDLFKDYIVKLKGVVGEDRAKFIIGNSLFLVVLGSNDISNTYYLSRLRQVQYDFPTYSDLLVNSAYNFYQRTMAGGIERKCVQEYNDAAVFFNNKLSIGIDSFKQNFPSCRIAYMDVYNPLLDIIAIKWETEGVVAQAK
;
A
#
# COMPACT_ATOMS: atom_id res chain seq x y z
N PRO A 1 -4.76 -7.16 16.78
CA PRO A 1 -6.13 -6.73 17.23
C PRO A 1 -6.54 -5.45 16.49
N ALA A 2 -7.83 -5.08 16.48
CA ALA A 2 -8.27 -3.81 15.88
C ALA A 2 -7.87 -2.64 16.79
N TYR A 3 -7.31 -1.58 16.21
CA TYR A 3 -6.77 -0.45 17.00
C TYR A 3 -7.83 0.33 17.78
N LEU A 4 -9.06 0.40 17.23
CA LEU A 4 -10.20 1.09 17.85
C LEU A 4 -11.07 0.17 18.71
N ASP A 5 -10.63 -1.06 19.00
CA ASP A 5 -11.34 -1.91 19.96
C ASP A 5 -11.29 -1.25 21.35
N PRO A 6 -12.44 -0.94 21.98
CA PRO A 6 -12.48 -0.32 23.30
C PRO A 6 -11.85 -1.19 24.40
N ASN A 7 -11.65 -2.50 24.14
CA ASN A 7 -11.04 -3.43 25.08
C ASN A 7 -9.55 -3.68 24.81
N LEU A 8 -8.95 -3.02 23.82
CA LEU A 8 -7.54 -3.17 23.47
C LEU A 8 -6.65 -2.80 24.66
N GLN A 9 -5.88 -3.77 25.14
CA GLN A 9 -4.99 -3.55 26.27
C GLN A 9 -3.70 -2.86 25.83
N PRO A 10 -3.11 -1.97 26.65
CA PRO A 10 -1.86 -1.30 26.31
C PRO A 10 -0.72 -2.26 25.96
N SER A 11 -0.63 -3.41 26.63
CA SER A 11 0.38 -4.44 26.37
C SER A 11 0.24 -5.08 24.98
N GLU A 12 -0.97 -5.12 24.41
CA GLU A 12 -1.21 -5.70 23.09
C GLU A 12 -0.70 -4.81 21.96
N LEU A 13 -0.44 -3.52 22.21
CA LEU A 13 0.12 -2.62 21.20
C LEU A 13 1.45 -3.15 20.66
N ALA A 14 2.27 -3.78 21.51
CA ALA A 14 3.56 -4.34 21.10
C ALA A 14 3.44 -5.57 20.18
N THR A 15 2.25 -6.17 20.05
CA THR A 15 2.01 -7.37 19.23
C THR A 15 1.66 -7.04 17.77
N GLY A 16 1.41 -5.77 17.47
CA GLY A 16 0.86 -5.32 16.19
C GLY A 16 -0.65 -5.13 16.24
N VAL A 17 -1.13 -4.12 15.52
CA VAL A 17 -2.53 -3.70 15.50
C VAL A 17 -3.01 -3.48 14.07
N ASN A 18 -4.32 -3.52 13.87
CA ASN A 18 -4.97 -3.36 12.58
C ASN A 18 -5.77 -2.04 12.56
N PHE A 19 -5.51 -1.21 11.56
CA PHE A 19 -6.17 0.08 11.35
C PHE A 19 -7.20 0.04 10.21
N ALA A 20 -7.37 -1.10 9.54
CA ALA A 20 -8.23 -1.24 8.38
C ALA A 20 -9.69 -0.91 8.70
N SER A 21 -10.36 -0.29 7.74
CA SER A 21 -11.79 0.01 7.80
C SER A 21 -12.48 -0.51 6.55
N GLY A 22 -13.51 -1.34 6.74
CA GLY A 22 -14.31 -1.88 5.65
C GLY A 22 -15.00 -0.75 4.88
N GLY A 23 -14.95 -0.81 3.54
CA GLY A 23 -15.47 0.25 2.67
C GLY A 23 -14.46 1.38 2.39
N ALA A 24 -13.24 1.32 2.92
CA ALA A 24 -12.20 2.28 2.57
C ALA A 24 -11.58 2.03 1.19
N GLY A 25 -11.04 3.10 0.60
CA GLY A 25 -10.38 3.10 -0.69
C GLY A 25 -9.33 4.21 -0.82
N TYR A 26 -8.63 4.22 -1.95
CA TYR A 26 -7.68 5.27 -2.32
C TYR A 26 -8.37 6.57 -2.72
N ASP A 27 -9.55 6.49 -3.36
CA ASP A 27 -10.40 7.64 -3.62
C ASP A 27 -11.10 8.06 -2.31
N PRO A 28 -10.91 9.31 -1.83
CA PRO A 28 -11.60 9.80 -0.64
C PRO A 28 -13.13 9.69 -0.71
N LEU A 29 -13.71 9.72 -1.92
CA LEU A 29 -15.15 9.53 -2.11
C LEU A 29 -15.59 8.13 -1.68
N THR A 30 -14.78 7.10 -1.91
CA THR A 30 -15.08 5.71 -1.54
C THR A 30 -15.35 5.59 -0.05
N SER A 31 -14.44 6.09 0.78
CA SER A 31 -14.61 6.07 2.24
C SER A 31 -15.79 6.91 2.70
N LYS A 32 -16.09 8.01 2.01
CA LYS A 32 -17.27 8.84 2.31
C LYS A 32 -18.58 8.10 2.05
N LEU A 33 -18.66 7.38 0.93
CA LEU A 33 -19.83 6.56 0.59
C LEU A 33 -19.99 5.35 1.52
N GLY A 34 -18.88 4.71 1.88
CA GLY A 34 -18.86 3.56 2.79
C GLY A 34 -18.97 3.89 4.27
N VAL A 35 -19.05 5.17 4.64
CA VAL A 35 -18.97 5.64 6.05
C VAL A 35 -17.76 5.02 6.77
N ALA A 36 -16.65 4.92 6.04
CA ALA A 36 -15.44 4.24 6.45
C ALA A 36 -14.38 5.24 6.88
N ILE A 37 -13.43 4.77 7.70
CA ILE A 37 -12.23 5.54 8.02
C ILE A 37 -11.38 5.61 6.76
N SER A 38 -11.15 6.83 6.28
CA SER A 38 -10.35 7.11 5.08
C SER A 38 -8.92 6.63 5.25
N MET A 39 -8.22 6.40 4.14
CA MET A 39 -6.79 6.05 4.15
C MET A 39 -5.97 7.04 4.97
N SER A 40 -6.23 8.35 4.86
CA SER A 40 -5.57 9.37 5.69
C SER A 40 -5.93 9.22 7.17
N GLY A 41 -7.19 8.92 7.49
CA GLY A 41 -7.60 8.65 8.87
C GLY A 41 -6.92 7.41 9.46
N GLN A 42 -6.75 6.34 8.68
CA GLN A 42 -6.02 5.14 9.12
C GLN A 42 -4.54 5.46 9.38
N LEU A 43 -3.94 6.33 8.57
CA LEU A 43 -2.57 6.83 8.81
C LEU A 43 -2.49 7.67 10.09
N ASP A 44 -3.50 8.49 10.38
CA ASP A 44 -3.53 9.27 11.62
C ASP A 44 -3.69 8.39 12.86
N LEU A 45 -4.48 7.31 12.77
CA LEU A 45 -4.52 6.28 13.81
C LEU A 45 -3.16 5.59 13.99
N PHE A 46 -2.43 5.33 12.91
CA PHE A 46 -1.08 4.79 13.00
C PHE A 46 -0.11 5.75 13.70
N LYS A 47 -0.18 7.06 13.43
CA LYS A 47 0.64 8.06 14.13
C LYS A 47 0.32 8.10 15.63
N ASP A 48 -0.97 8.06 15.99
CA ASP A 48 -1.42 7.98 17.38
C ASP A 48 -0.92 6.69 18.06
N TYR A 49 -0.98 5.57 17.34
CA TYR A 49 -0.41 4.30 17.80
C TYR A 49 1.08 4.40 18.13
N ILE A 50 1.89 5.07 17.30
CA ILE A 50 3.32 5.25 17.57
C ILE A 50 3.54 5.98 18.91
N VAL A 51 2.75 7.02 19.18
CA VAL A 51 2.82 7.77 20.44
C VAL A 51 2.47 6.87 21.62
N LYS A 52 1.37 6.11 21.53
CA LYS A 52 0.95 5.19 22.61
C LYS A 52 1.94 4.06 22.81
N LEU A 53 2.47 3.47 21.73
CA LEU A 53 3.47 2.42 21.80
C LEU A 53 4.72 2.90 22.54
N LYS A 54 5.22 4.11 22.24
CA LYS A 54 6.33 4.73 22.98
C LYS A 54 6.02 4.87 24.47
N GLY A 55 4.79 5.25 24.82
CA GLY A 55 4.36 5.35 26.21
C GLY A 55 4.35 4.00 26.95
N VAL A 56 4.09 2.89 26.25
CA VAL A 56 4.03 1.54 26.83
C VAL A 56 5.40 0.87 26.91
N VAL A 57 6.19 0.93 25.84
CA VAL A 57 7.44 0.15 25.75
C VAL A 57 8.73 0.99 25.78
N GLY A 58 8.61 2.31 25.81
CA GLY A 58 9.73 3.23 25.69
C GLY A 58 10.17 3.50 24.24
N GLU A 59 10.94 4.56 24.03
CA GLU A 59 11.30 5.03 22.69
C GLU A 59 12.10 4.01 21.86
N ASP A 60 13.17 3.45 22.44
CA ASP A 60 14.09 2.58 21.70
C ASP A 60 13.42 1.26 21.32
N ARG A 61 12.61 0.70 22.22
CA ARG A 61 11.85 -0.51 21.92
C ARG A 61 10.75 -0.24 20.89
N ALA A 62 10.08 0.91 20.94
CA ALA A 62 9.10 1.30 19.94
C ALA A 62 9.73 1.44 18.54
N LYS A 63 10.90 2.10 18.44
CA LYS A 63 11.68 2.18 17.19
C LYS A 63 12.03 0.78 16.67
N PHE A 64 12.51 -0.10 17.55
CA PHE A 64 12.82 -1.49 17.18
C PHE A 64 11.59 -2.23 16.66
N ILE A 65 10.44 -2.16 17.34
CA ILE A 65 9.20 -2.83 16.91
C ILE A 65 8.78 -2.30 15.54
N ILE A 66 8.68 -0.99 15.36
CA ILE A 66 8.24 -0.37 14.10
C ILE A 66 9.19 -0.72 12.95
N GLY A 67 10.51 -0.63 13.17
CA GLY A 67 11.52 -0.92 12.16
C GLY A 67 11.61 -2.40 11.76
N ASN A 68 11.08 -3.31 12.58
CA ASN A 68 11.05 -4.75 12.30
C ASN A 68 9.63 -5.29 12.05
N SER A 69 8.64 -4.41 11.91
CA SER A 69 7.25 -4.80 11.66
C SER A 69 6.98 -4.98 10.16
N LEU A 70 6.07 -5.90 9.84
CA LEU A 70 5.47 -6.00 8.52
C LEU A 70 4.25 -5.07 8.43
N PHE A 71 4.22 -4.22 7.41
CA PHE A 71 3.06 -3.37 7.10
C PHE A 71 2.29 -3.96 5.91
N LEU A 72 1.02 -4.29 6.13
CA LEU A 72 0.12 -4.75 5.07
C LEU A 72 -0.96 -3.70 4.84
N VAL A 73 -1.08 -3.23 3.60
CA VAL A 73 -2.05 -2.22 3.19
C VAL A 73 -2.84 -2.78 2.01
N VAL A 74 -4.16 -2.84 2.16
CA VAL A 74 -5.07 -3.39 1.15
C VAL A 74 -6.21 -2.40 0.93
N LEU A 75 -6.17 -1.70 -0.20
CA LEU A 75 -7.11 -0.67 -0.63
C LEU A 75 -7.27 -0.79 -2.16
N GLY A 76 -8.32 -0.20 -2.75
CA GLY A 76 -8.55 -0.22 -4.20
C GLY A 76 -9.79 -1.00 -4.64
N SER A 77 -10.11 -2.11 -3.98
CA SER A 77 -11.23 -2.96 -4.38
C SER A 77 -12.58 -2.23 -4.30
N ASN A 78 -12.82 -1.52 -3.19
CA ASN A 78 -14.03 -0.71 -3.01
C ASN A 78 -14.10 0.48 -3.97
N ASP A 79 -12.95 1.04 -4.36
CA ASP A 79 -12.90 2.14 -5.33
C ASP A 79 -13.43 1.70 -6.69
N ILE A 80 -13.09 0.48 -7.11
CA ILE A 80 -13.53 -0.10 -8.36
C ILE A 80 -14.98 -0.60 -8.24
N SER A 81 -15.26 -1.45 -7.25
CA SER A 81 -16.57 -2.11 -7.14
C SER A 81 -17.67 -1.13 -6.75
N ASN A 82 -17.48 -0.40 -5.65
CA ASN A 82 -18.55 0.37 -5.02
C ASN A 82 -18.63 1.76 -5.64
N THR A 83 -17.49 2.44 -5.78
CA THR A 83 -17.46 3.83 -6.26
C THR A 83 -17.58 3.90 -7.78
N TYR A 84 -16.75 3.16 -8.52
CA TYR A 84 -16.74 3.27 -9.98
C TYR A 84 -17.89 2.52 -10.67
N TYR A 85 -18.09 1.23 -10.38
CA TYR A 85 -19.09 0.42 -11.08
C TYR A 85 -20.48 0.46 -10.45
N LEU A 86 -20.60 0.30 -9.13
CA LEU A 86 -21.90 0.23 -8.45
C LEU A 86 -22.59 1.60 -8.37
N SER A 87 -21.89 2.63 -7.84
CA SER A 87 -22.48 3.97 -7.70
C SER A 87 -22.53 4.76 -9.02
N ARG A 88 -21.64 4.43 -9.98
CA ARG A 88 -21.43 5.12 -11.25
C ARG A 88 -21.04 6.60 -11.15
N LEU A 89 -20.83 7.14 -9.96
CA LEU A 89 -20.52 8.57 -9.76
C LEU A 89 -19.24 9.01 -10.46
N ARG A 90 -18.21 8.15 -10.46
CA ARG A 90 -16.93 8.45 -11.11
C ARG A 90 -16.95 8.30 -12.63
N GLN A 91 -17.91 7.55 -13.19
CA GLN A 91 -18.06 7.42 -14.65
C GLN A 91 -18.46 8.74 -15.33
N VAL A 92 -19.01 9.69 -14.57
CA VAL A 92 -19.34 11.04 -15.07
C VAL A 92 -18.08 11.90 -15.25
N GLN A 93 -16.99 11.56 -14.56
CA GLN A 93 -15.76 12.35 -14.52
C GLN A 93 -14.58 11.68 -15.20
N TYR A 94 -14.55 10.34 -15.19
CA TYR A 94 -13.44 9.53 -15.65
C TYR A 94 -13.96 8.32 -16.43
N ASP A 95 -13.23 7.94 -17.47
CA ASP A 95 -13.25 6.55 -17.91
C ASP A 95 -12.41 5.68 -16.96
N PHE A 96 -12.44 4.37 -17.15
CA PHE A 96 -11.79 3.46 -16.20
C PHE A 96 -10.27 3.61 -16.21
N PRO A 97 -9.59 3.73 -17.38
CA PRO A 97 -8.16 4.00 -17.42
C PRO A 97 -7.75 5.23 -16.62
N THR A 98 -8.38 6.39 -16.86
CA THR A 98 -8.03 7.62 -16.13
C THR A 98 -8.39 7.57 -14.65
N TYR A 99 -9.47 6.86 -14.29
CA TYR A 99 -9.76 6.60 -12.88
C TYR A 99 -8.71 5.70 -12.23
N SER A 100 -8.21 4.69 -12.94
CA SER A 100 -7.14 3.82 -12.44
C SER A 100 -5.84 4.59 -12.21
N ASP A 101 -5.51 5.56 -13.08
CA ASP A 101 -4.38 6.46 -12.88
C ASP A 101 -4.53 7.30 -11.60
N LEU A 102 -5.74 7.78 -11.30
CA LEU A 102 -6.02 8.49 -10.05
C LEU A 102 -5.77 7.59 -8.82
N LEU A 103 -6.20 6.33 -8.88
CA LEU A 103 -5.99 5.38 -7.78
C LEU A 103 -4.50 5.05 -7.60
N VAL A 104 -3.77 4.80 -8.69
CA VAL A 104 -2.32 4.56 -8.67
C VAL A 104 -1.57 5.76 -8.10
N ASN A 105 -1.91 6.98 -8.55
CA ASN A 105 -1.31 8.21 -8.01
C ASN A 105 -1.60 8.39 -6.51
N SER A 106 -2.82 8.06 -6.07
CA SER A 106 -3.20 8.13 -4.66
C SER A 106 -2.44 7.11 -3.81
N ALA A 107 -2.30 5.88 -4.31
CA ALA A 107 -1.50 4.83 -3.68
C ALA A 107 -0.02 5.21 -3.60
N TYR A 108 0.56 5.67 -4.72
CA TYR A 108 1.94 6.15 -4.77
C TYR A 108 2.20 7.24 -3.74
N ASN A 109 1.35 8.27 -3.68
CA ASN A 109 1.47 9.35 -2.71
C ASN A 109 1.38 8.87 -1.25
N PHE A 110 0.60 7.83 -0.98
CA PHE A 110 0.53 7.22 0.35
C PHE A 110 1.84 6.50 0.69
N TYR A 111 2.35 5.63 -0.17
CA TYR A 111 3.58 4.87 0.09
C TYR A 111 4.83 5.74 0.13
N GLN A 112 4.88 6.81 -0.67
CA GLN A 112 5.97 7.80 -0.65
C GLN A 112 6.09 8.52 0.69
N ARG A 113 5.01 8.62 1.48
CA ARG A 113 5.07 9.20 2.84
C ARG A 113 5.65 8.25 3.88
N THR A 114 5.84 6.97 3.54
CA THR A 114 6.24 5.89 4.46
C THR A 114 7.62 5.30 4.19
N MET A 115 8.28 5.59 3.05
CA MET A 115 9.55 4.97 2.67
C MET A 115 10.76 5.92 2.78
N ALA A 116 11.91 5.38 3.18
CA ALA A 116 13.17 6.05 3.53
C ALA A 116 13.89 6.84 2.41
N GLY A 117 13.21 7.22 1.32
CA GLY A 117 13.79 7.91 0.15
C GLY A 117 14.17 9.38 0.37
N GLY A 118 14.10 9.87 1.60
CA GLY A 118 14.38 11.27 1.95
C GLY A 118 13.44 12.28 1.28
N ILE A 119 13.78 13.57 1.38
CA ILE A 119 12.97 14.67 0.82
C ILE A 119 12.88 14.58 -0.71
N GLU A 120 13.96 14.11 -1.34
CA GLU A 120 14.07 13.96 -2.80
C GLU A 120 13.39 12.69 -3.34
N ARG A 121 12.89 11.81 -2.46
CA ARG A 121 12.16 10.60 -2.83
C ARG A 121 12.93 9.69 -3.78
N LYS A 122 14.25 9.59 -3.59
CA LYS A 122 15.11 8.73 -4.41
C LYS A 122 14.88 7.28 -4.04
N CYS A 123 14.98 6.40 -5.04
CA CYS A 123 15.07 4.97 -4.81
C CYS A 123 16.19 4.67 -3.81
N VAL A 124 15.87 3.87 -2.79
CA VAL A 124 16.87 3.35 -1.88
C VAL A 124 17.33 2.02 -2.44
N GLN A 125 18.48 2.03 -3.11
CA GLN A 125 18.95 0.86 -3.88
C GLN A 125 19.07 -0.39 -3.01
N GLU A 126 19.54 -0.25 -1.78
CA GLU A 126 19.65 -1.35 -0.82
C GLU A 126 18.31 -2.05 -0.57
N TYR A 127 17.21 -1.28 -0.50
CA TYR A 127 15.88 -1.83 -0.22
C TYR A 127 15.32 -2.53 -1.45
N ASN A 128 15.57 -1.96 -2.63
CA ASN A 128 15.21 -2.56 -3.90
C ASN A 128 15.94 -3.90 -4.09
N ASP A 129 17.24 -3.94 -3.82
CA ASP A 129 18.06 -5.15 -3.93
C ASP A 129 17.57 -6.24 -2.96
N ALA A 130 17.25 -5.87 -1.71
CA ALA A 130 16.70 -6.79 -0.71
C ALA A 130 15.33 -7.37 -1.14
N ALA A 131 14.46 -6.53 -1.69
CA ALA A 131 13.14 -6.95 -2.17
C ALA A 131 13.24 -7.94 -3.34
N VAL A 132 14.09 -7.64 -4.34
CA VAL A 132 14.36 -8.55 -5.46
C VAL A 132 14.92 -9.88 -4.96
N PHE A 133 15.89 -9.84 -4.05
CA PHE A 133 16.49 -11.06 -3.50
C PHE A 133 15.48 -11.95 -2.78
N PHE A 134 14.61 -11.35 -1.95
CA PHE A 134 13.56 -12.08 -1.24
C PHE A 134 12.54 -12.68 -2.21
N ASN A 135 12.04 -11.90 -3.17
CA ASN A 135 11.05 -12.34 -4.15
C ASN A 135 11.55 -13.52 -4.98
N ASN A 136 12.83 -13.52 -5.36
CA ASN A 136 13.46 -14.65 -6.04
C ASN A 136 13.45 -15.93 -5.19
N LYS A 137 13.86 -15.84 -3.91
CA LYS A 137 13.81 -16.99 -2.99
C LYS A 137 12.39 -17.51 -2.77
N LEU A 138 11.43 -16.59 -2.65
CA LEU A 138 10.03 -16.93 -2.45
C LEU A 138 9.45 -17.67 -3.67
N SER A 139 9.71 -17.19 -4.89
CA SER A 139 9.27 -17.86 -6.13
C SER A 139 9.81 -19.29 -6.20
N ILE A 140 11.11 -19.48 -5.93
CA ILE A 140 11.74 -20.81 -5.92
C ILE A 140 11.09 -21.73 -4.88
N GLY A 141 10.83 -21.21 -3.67
CA GLY A 141 10.17 -21.97 -2.61
C GLY A 141 8.75 -22.40 -2.99
N ILE A 142 7.99 -21.51 -3.64
CA ILE A 142 6.64 -21.81 -4.13
C ILE A 142 6.67 -22.88 -5.21
N ASP A 143 7.65 -22.84 -6.11
CA ASP A 143 7.79 -23.85 -7.17
C ASP A 143 8.14 -25.23 -6.60
N SER A 144 9.05 -25.28 -5.63
CA SER A 144 9.35 -26.53 -4.91
C SER A 144 8.13 -27.06 -4.16
N PHE A 145 7.34 -26.18 -3.52
CA PHE A 145 6.11 -26.57 -2.84
C PHE A 145 5.07 -27.17 -3.81
N LYS A 146 4.88 -26.55 -4.98
CA LYS A 146 3.96 -27.06 -6.01
C LYS A 146 4.36 -28.45 -6.51
N GLN A 147 5.66 -28.72 -6.61
CA GLN A 147 6.17 -30.04 -7.01
C GLN A 147 5.86 -31.11 -5.96
N ASN A 148 6.02 -30.78 -4.68
CA ASN A 148 5.78 -31.72 -3.57
C ASN A 148 4.29 -31.93 -3.28
N PHE A 149 3.43 -30.96 -3.61
CA PHE A 149 1.99 -31.00 -3.32
C PHE A 149 1.14 -30.66 -4.55
N PRO A 150 1.09 -31.55 -5.57
CA PRO A 150 0.45 -31.27 -6.86
C PRO A 150 -1.08 -31.08 -6.76
N SER A 151 -1.71 -31.50 -5.67
CA SER A 151 -3.13 -31.24 -5.38
C SER A 151 -3.40 -29.84 -4.82
N CYS A 152 -2.36 -29.11 -4.38
CA CYS A 152 -2.48 -27.77 -3.84
C CYS A 152 -2.38 -26.72 -4.95
N ARG A 153 -3.34 -25.79 -5.00
CA ARG A 153 -3.35 -24.68 -5.97
C ARG A 153 -2.83 -23.42 -5.30
N ILE A 154 -1.60 -23.05 -5.63
CA ILE A 154 -0.95 -21.83 -5.15
C ILE A 154 -0.57 -20.96 -6.35
N ALA A 155 -0.91 -19.68 -6.28
CA ALA A 155 -0.47 -18.67 -7.25
C ALA A 155 0.50 -17.71 -6.56
N TYR A 156 1.61 -17.43 -7.23
CA TYR A 156 2.51 -16.33 -6.87
C TYR A 156 2.14 -15.13 -7.73
N MET A 157 2.02 -13.96 -7.10
CA MET A 157 1.76 -12.70 -7.79
C MET A 157 2.95 -11.79 -7.58
N ASP A 158 3.64 -11.47 -8.67
CA ASP A 158 4.73 -10.52 -8.65
C ASP A 158 4.17 -9.09 -8.62
N VAL A 159 4.23 -8.49 -7.44
CA VAL A 159 3.80 -7.11 -7.21
C VAL A 159 4.96 -6.12 -7.42
N TYR A 160 6.21 -6.59 -7.37
CA TYR A 160 7.39 -5.73 -7.35
C TYR A 160 7.71 -5.16 -8.72
N ASN A 161 7.81 -6.01 -9.75
CA ASN A 161 8.21 -5.56 -11.08
C ASN A 161 7.20 -4.59 -11.74
N PRO A 162 5.87 -4.86 -11.71
CA PRO A 162 4.90 -3.91 -12.26
C PRO A 162 4.94 -2.54 -11.58
N LEU A 163 5.17 -2.50 -10.26
CA LEU A 163 5.31 -1.24 -9.53
C LEU A 163 6.63 -0.54 -9.85
N LEU A 164 7.73 -1.28 -9.98
CA LEU A 164 9.02 -0.72 -10.40
C LEU A 164 8.94 -0.12 -11.80
N ASP A 165 8.27 -0.79 -12.75
CA ASP A 165 8.07 -0.30 -14.11
C ASP A 165 7.29 1.01 -14.12
N ILE A 166 6.20 1.09 -13.35
CA ILE A 166 5.40 2.33 -13.20
C ILE A 166 6.26 3.48 -12.65
N ILE A 167 7.15 3.20 -11.69
CA ILE A 167 8.02 4.20 -11.08
C ILE A 167 9.18 4.61 -12.01
N ALA A 168 9.69 3.67 -12.81
CA ALA A 168 10.85 3.87 -13.67
C ALA A 168 10.51 4.48 -15.04
N ILE A 169 9.23 4.51 -15.44
CA ILE A 169 8.78 5.25 -16.63
C ILE A 169 9.10 6.74 -16.44
N LYS A 170 10.18 7.18 -17.09
CA LYS A 170 10.34 8.59 -17.46
C LYS A 170 9.23 8.90 -18.46
N TRP A 171 8.38 9.86 -18.13
CA TRP A 171 7.54 10.51 -19.12
C TRP A 171 8.45 11.18 -20.16
N GLU A 172 8.70 10.52 -21.30
CA GLU A 172 9.24 11.17 -22.50
C GLU A 172 8.14 12.08 -23.07
N THR A 173 7.98 13.25 -22.46
CA THR A 173 7.33 14.39 -23.11
C THR A 173 8.42 15.25 -23.74
N GLU A 174 8.73 14.99 -25.02
CA GLU A 174 9.24 15.97 -25.98
C GLU A 174 9.30 15.32 -27.37
N GLY A 175 8.47 15.75 -28.33
CA GLY A 175 8.65 15.26 -29.71
C GLY A 175 7.53 15.41 -30.74
N VAL A 176 6.51 16.26 -30.55
CA VAL A 176 5.70 16.73 -31.68
C VAL A 176 5.67 18.25 -31.65
N VAL A 177 6.53 18.89 -32.45
CA VAL A 177 6.22 19.87 -33.52
C VAL A 177 7.53 20.27 -34.21
N ALA A 178 7.66 19.99 -35.51
CA ALA A 178 8.01 20.95 -36.57
C ALA A 178 8.57 20.22 -37.81
N GLN A 179 7.74 20.09 -38.84
CA GLN A 179 8.25 20.17 -40.21
C GLN A 179 8.71 21.61 -40.47
N ALA A 180 9.98 21.80 -40.82
CA ALA A 180 10.46 22.97 -41.55
C ALA A 180 11.80 22.66 -42.23
N LYS A 181 11.70 22.35 -43.54
CA LYS A 181 12.73 22.22 -44.58
C LYS A 181 13.83 21.17 -44.41
#